data_AF-A0A191HSN9-F1
#
_entry.id   AF-A0A191HSN9-F1
#
_cell.length_a   1.000
_cell.length_b   1.000
_cell.length_c   1.000
_cell.angle_alpha   90.00
_cell.angle_beta   90.00
_cell.angle_gamma   90.00
#
_symmetry.space_group_name_H-M   'P 1'
#
loop_
_entity.id
_entity.type
_entity.pdbx_description
1 polymer ?
#
loop_
_entity_poly.entity_id
_entity_poly.type
_entity_poly.pdbx_seq_one_letter_code
_entity_poly.pdbx_strand_id
1 'polypeptide(L)'
;MENIHNKEKGEIKKILKDIKGIGTPATRGSIIETLFKREYIQNKGKSIVTTDKGNKFIELLLAIDSRLLDVKYTADLETSLKEMVSNPADFKSFLTEVNALTSEY
;
A
#
# COMPACT_ATOMS: atom_id res chain seq x y z
N MET A 1 4.99 6.44 3.87
CA MET A 1 4.55 6.74 2.49
C MET A 1 5.71 7.31 1.70
N GLU A 2 6.01 8.61 1.73
CA GLU A 2 7.10 9.20 0.90
C GLU A 2 8.51 8.65 1.17
N ASN A 3 8.92 8.74 2.44
CA ASN A 3 10.27 8.39 2.86
C ASN A 3 10.40 6.93 3.28
N ILE A 4 9.48 6.07 2.85
CA ILE A 4 9.46 4.65 3.24
C ILE A 4 10.73 3.93 2.74
N HIS A 5 11.32 4.39 1.64
CA HIS A 5 12.60 3.92 1.10
C HIS A 5 13.77 3.98 2.11
N ASN A 6 13.69 4.80 3.17
CA ASN A 6 14.74 4.86 4.20
C ASN A 6 14.73 3.63 5.12
N LYS A 7 13.62 2.89 5.18
CA LYS A 7 13.49 1.65 5.94
C LYS A 7 13.89 0.41 5.14
N GLU A 8 14.04 0.54 3.84
CA GLU A 8 14.32 -0.56 2.91
C GLU A 8 15.78 -0.58 2.43
N LYS A 9 16.19 -1.69 1.79
CA LYS A 9 17.54 -1.89 1.23
C LYS A 9 17.48 -2.42 -0.21
N GLY A 10 18.61 -2.39 -0.90
CA GLY A 10 18.76 -3.00 -2.24
C GLY A 10 17.87 -2.36 -3.30
N GLU A 11 17.31 -3.20 -4.19
CA GLU A 11 16.42 -2.76 -5.27
C GLU A 11 15.13 -2.11 -4.78
N ILE A 12 14.53 -2.61 -3.70
CA ILE A 12 13.28 -2.08 -3.15
C ILE A 12 13.45 -0.60 -2.78
N LYS A 13 14.60 -0.23 -2.20
CA LYS A 13 14.94 1.16 -1.90
C LYS A 13 15.01 2.04 -3.15
N LYS A 14 15.50 1.51 -4.28
CA LYS A 14 15.60 2.24 -5.55
C LYS A 14 14.20 2.46 -6.13
N ILE A 15 13.41 1.38 -6.25
CA ILE A 15 12.03 1.44 -6.75
C ILE A 15 11.23 2.49 -5.97
N LEU A 16 11.23 2.40 -4.63
CA LEU A 16 10.52 3.34 -3.77
C LEU A 16 11.02 4.78 -3.89
N LYS A 17 12.28 5.04 -4.27
CA LYS A 17 12.72 6.41 -4.59
C LYS A 17 12.15 6.88 -5.91
N ASP A 18 12.13 6.02 -6.92
CA ASP A 18 11.69 6.35 -8.29
C ASP A 18 10.17 6.59 -8.38
N ILE A 19 9.38 5.89 -7.56
CA ILE A 19 7.93 6.13 -7.40
C ILE A 19 7.60 7.14 -6.29
N LYS A 20 8.61 7.72 -5.63
CA LYS A 20 8.49 8.69 -4.53
C LYS A 20 7.77 8.17 -3.28
N GLY A 21 7.91 6.88 -2.98
CA GLY A 21 7.37 6.20 -1.81
C GLY A 21 6.10 5.42 -2.11
N ILE A 22 5.24 5.22 -1.11
CA ILE A 22 3.88 4.68 -1.30
C ILE A 22 2.88 5.84 -1.38
N GLY A 23 1.99 5.76 -2.36
CA GLY A 23 0.93 6.72 -2.63
C GLY A 23 1.46 8.04 -3.20
N THR A 24 0.60 8.75 -3.93
CA THR A 24 0.90 10.08 -4.46
C THR A 24 0.74 11.17 -3.39
N PRO A 25 1.41 12.32 -3.51
CA PRO A 25 1.21 13.43 -2.56
C PRO A 25 -0.25 13.80 -2.31
N ALA A 26 -1.09 13.72 -3.36
CA ALA A 26 -2.52 14.01 -3.28
C ALA A 26 -3.34 13.00 -2.47
N THR A 27 -2.87 11.74 -2.32
CA THR A 27 -3.63 10.65 -1.70
C THR A 27 -3.16 10.31 -0.28
N ARG A 28 -1.97 10.74 0.12
CA ARG A 28 -1.41 10.41 1.46
C ARG A 28 -2.26 10.95 2.61
N GLY A 29 -2.71 12.20 2.49
CA GLY A 29 -3.56 12.84 3.51
C GLY A 29 -4.87 12.08 3.69
N SER A 30 -5.58 11.81 2.59
CA SER A 30 -6.87 11.12 2.63
C SER A 30 -6.78 9.67 3.11
N ILE A 31 -5.67 8.96 2.86
CA ILE A 31 -5.43 7.63 3.44
C ILE A 31 -5.32 7.72 4.97
N ILE A 32 -4.51 8.64 5.49
CA ILE A 32 -4.35 8.82 6.95
C ILE A 32 -5.69 9.20 7.59
N GLU A 33 -6.42 10.15 7.00
CA GLU A 33 -7.77 10.52 7.44
C GLU A 33 -8.73 9.33 7.46
N THR A 34 -8.66 8.46 6.45
CA THR A 34 -9.49 7.26 6.38
C THR A 34 -9.16 6.28 7.50
N LEU A 35 -7.88 6.09 7.84
CA LEU A 35 -7.47 5.23 8.95
C LEU A 35 -7.98 5.75 10.30
N PHE A 36 -7.98 7.08 10.50
CA PHE A 36 -8.60 7.70 11.68
C PHE A 36 -10.12 7.53 11.67
N LYS A 37 -10.80 7.82 10.55
CA LYS A 37 -12.26 7.72 10.41
C LYS A 37 -12.77 6.30 10.63
N ARG A 38 -12.00 5.28 10.22
CA ARG A 38 -12.31 3.86 10.46
C ARG A 38 -11.88 3.35 11.82
N GLU A 39 -11.26 4.20 12.64
CA GLU A 39 -10.78 3.90 13.99
C GLU A 39 -9.72 2.78 14.01
N TYR A 40 -8.90 2.68 12.96
CA TYR A 40 -7.76 1.75 12.95
C TYR A 40 -6.52 2.34 13.63
N ILE A 41 -6.43 3.67 13.67
CA ILE A 41 -5.38 4.42 14.35
C ILE A 41 -6.00 5.51 15.23
N GLN A 42 -5.26 5.93 16.25
CA GLN A 42 -5.65 6.98 17.18
C GLN A 42 -4.44 7.79 17.66
N ASN A 43 -4.69 8.99 18.19
CA ASN A 43 -3.66 9.78 18.84
C ASN A 43 -3.43 9.29 20.27
N LYS A 44 -2.16 9.11 20.64
CA LYS A 44 -1.69 8.89 22.01
C LYS A 44 -0.65 9.97 22.33
N GLY A 45 -1.13 11.08 22.89
CA GLY A 45 -0.31 12.28 23.08
C GLY A 45 0.14 12.85 21.73
N LYS A 46 1.46 12.94 21.51
CA LYS A 46 2.05 13.43 20.26
C LYS A 46 2.33 12.33 19.22
N SER A 47 1.93 11.09 19.51
CA SER A 47 2.20 9.94 18.66
C SER A 47 0.90 9.36 18.11
N ILE A 48 0.98 8.78 16.90
CA ILE A 48 -0.11 7.98 16.32
C ILE A 48 0.17 6.52 16.66
N VAL A 49 -0.84 5.80 17.17
CA VAL A 49 -0.77 4.38 17.51
C VAL A 49 -1.94 3.62 16.89
N THR A 50 -1.77 2.32 16.67
CA THR A 50 -2.88 1.44 16.26
C THR A 50 -3.88 1.26 17.39
N THR A 51 -5.15 1.05 17.04
CA THR A 51 -6.19 0.63 17.98
C THR A 51 -6.28 -0.90 18.02
N ASP A 52 -7.02 -1.46 18.98
CA ASP A 52 -7.28 -2.90 19.02
C ASP A 52 -8.02 -3.38 17.75
N LYS A 53 -8.93 -2.54 17.23
CA LYS A 53 -9.63 -2.78 15.96
C LYS A 53 -8.64 -2.81 14.79
N GLY A 54 -7.68 -1.88 14.78
CA GLY A 54 -6.60 -1.84 13.78
C GLY A 54 -5.71 -3.08 13.86
N ASN A 55 -5.33 -3.51 15.06
CA ASN A 55 -4.52 -4.72 15.25
C ASN A 55 -5.24 -5.97 14.76
N LYS A 56 -6.51 -6.16 15.12
CA LYS A 56 -7.34 -7.28 14.61
C LYS A 56 -7.49 -7.25 13.09
N PHE A 57 -7.61 -6.05 12.51
CA PHE A 57 -7.68 -5.91 11.06
C PHE A 57 -6.36 -6.33 10.39
N ILE A 58 -5.21 -5.95 10.96
CA ILE A 58 -3.89 -6.40 10.50
C ILE A 58 -3.76 -7.93 10.59
N GLU A 59 -4.18 -8.53 11.70
CA GLU A 59 -4.19 -10.00 11.89
C GLU A 59 -5.04 -10.71 10.83
N LEU A 60 -6.22 -10.17 10.53
CA LEU A 60 -7.09 -10.71 9.48
C LEU A 60 -6.42 -10.65 8.11
N LEU A 61 -5.79 -9.52 7.77
CA LEU A 61 -5.09 -9.38 6.49
C LEU A 61 -3.91 -10.35 6.38
N LEU A 62 -3.16 -10.57 7.47
CA LEU A 62 -2.08 -11.57 7.51
C LEU A 62 -2.59 -12.99 7.28
N ALA A 63 -3.77 -13.32 7.82
CA ALA A 63 -4.37 -14.64 7.66
C ALA A 63 -4.91 -14.89 6.24
N ILE A 64 -5.35 -13.83 5.55
CA ILE A 64 -5.79 -13.85 4.14
C ILE A 64 -4.56 -13.97 3.25
N ASP A 65 -3.70 -12.95 3.26
CA ASP A 65 -2.48 -12.92 2.45
C ASP A 65 -1.49 -11.91 3.02
N SER A 66 -0.34 -12.41 3.49
CA SER A 66 0.72 -11.58 4.06
C SER A 66 1.27 -10.51 3.11
N ARG A 67 1.16 -10.71 1.78
CA ARG A 67 1.61 -9.74 0.77
C ARG A 67 0.84 -8.42 0.84
N LEU A 68 -0.39 -8.43 1.36
CA LEU A 68 -1.23 -7.24 1.52
C LEU A 68 -0.63 -6.19 2.48
N LEU A 69 0.30 -6.61 3.33
CA LEU A 69 1.02 -5.73 4.25
C LEU A 69 2.45 -5.42 3.79
N ASP A 70 2.88 -5.99 2.67
CA ASP A 70 4.23 -5.78 2.14
C ASP A 70 4.30 -4.46 1.35
N VAL A 71 5.24 -3.61 1.76
CA VAL A 71 5.59 -2.36 1.07
C VAL A 71 6.05 -2.64 -0.36
N LYS A 72 6.78 -3.74 -0.60
CA LYS A 72 7.24 -4.13 -1.93
C LYS A 72 6.06 -4.41 -2.85
N TYR A 73 5.06 -5.15 -2.37
CA TYR A 73 3.89 -5.48 -3.17
C TYR A 73 3.16 -4.21 -3.63
N THR A 74 3.02 -3.22 -2.74
CA THR A 74 2.45 -1.91 -3.12
C THR A 74 3.33 -1.16 -4.13
N ALA A 75 4.65 -1.22 -3.99
CA ALA A 75 5.58 -0.57 -4.90
C ALA A 75 5.57 -1.20 -6.31
N ASP A 76 5.45 -2.52 -6.39
CA ASP A 76 5.34 -3.24 -7.66
C ASP A 76 4.05 -2.80 -8.39
N LEU A 77 2.90 -2.75 -7.69
CA LEU A 77 1.63 -2.27 -8.25
C LEU A 77 1.73 -0.83 -8.77
N GLU A 78 2.33 0.09 -7.99
CA GLU A 78 2.52 1.49 -8.42
C GLU A 78 3.45 1.59 -9.64
N THR A 79 4.46 0.74 -9.73
CA THR A 79 5.35 0.66 -10.89
C THR A 79 4.60 0.19 -12.12
N SER A 80 3.83 -0.90 -12.01
CA SER A 80 2.99 -1.41 -13.10
C SER A 80 1.97 -0.36 -13.58
N LEU A 81 1.31 0.34 -12.65
CA LEU A 81 0.38 1.43 -13.00
C LEU A 81 1.08 2.55 -13.77
N LYS A 82 2.31 2.91 -13.40
CA LYS A 82 3.09 3.95 -14.08
C LYS A 82 3.52 3.52 -15.49
N GLU A 83 3.88 2.26 -15.67
CA GLU A 83 4.23 1.68 -16.98
C GLU A 83 3.01 1.65 -17.92
N MET A 84 1.84 1.28 -17.41
CA MET A 84 0.57 1.25 -18.17
C MET A 84 0.12 2.60 -18.68
N VAL A 85 0.50 3.72 -18.02
CA VAL A 85 0.25 5.06 -18.55
C VAL A 85 0.89 5.24 -19.94
N SER A 86 2.00 4.54 -20.21
CA SER A 86 2.72 4.59 -21.48
C SER A 86 2.29 3.50 -22.47
N ASN A 87 1.72 2.38 -22.00
CA ASN A 87 1.26 1.27 -22.83
C ASN A 87 -0.13 0.72 -22.39
N PRO A 88 -1.23 1.20 -23.00
CA PRO A 88 -2.59 0.82 -22.60
C PRO A 88 -2.95 -0.66 -22.79
N ALA A 89 -2.20 -1.41 -23.62
CA ALA A 89 -2.45 -2.83 -23.84
C ALA A 89 -2.21 -3.68 -22.57
N ASP A 90 -1.34 -3.22 -21.67
CA ASP A 90 -0.98 -3.93 -20.43
C ASP A 90 -2.06 -3.80 -19.33
N PHE A 91 -2.98 -2.85 -19.49
CA PHE A 91 -4.06 -2.62 -18.53
C PHE A 91 -5.01 -3.81 -18.40
N LYS A 92 -5.30 -4.51 -19.50
CA LYS A 92 -6.23 -5.67 -19.49
C LYS A 92 -5.63 -6.87 -18.74
N SER A 93 -4.33 -7.09 -18.88
CA SER A 93 -3.61 -8.16 -18.18
C SER A 93 -3.58 -7.88 -16.67
N PHE A 94 -3.29 -6.64 -16.27
CA PHE A 94 -3.34 -6.22 -14.87
C PHE A 94 -4.70 -6.42 -14.22
N LEU A 95 -5.79 -6.01 -14.89
CA LEU A 95 -7.13 -6.23 -14.36
C LEU A 95 -7.46 -7.72 -14.21
N THR A 96 -6.92 -8.58 -15.08
CA THR A 96 -7.11 -10.03 -14.97
C THR A 96 -6.45 -10.57 -13.71
N GLU A 97 -5.23 -10.12 -13.41
CA GLU A 97 -4.49 -10.50 -12.20
C GLU A 97 -5.18 -10.00 -10.91
N VAL A 98 -5.60 -8.72 -10.90
CA VAL A 98 -6.34 -8.14 -9.77
C VAL A 98 -7.64 -8.91 -9.53
N ASN A 99 -8.40 -9.21 -10.60
CA ASN A 99 -9.64 -9.96 -10.47
C ASN A 99 -9.42 -11.38 -9.95
N ALA A 100 -8.34 -12.05 -10.36
CA ALA A 100 -8.00 -13.38 -9.84
C ALA A 100 -7.75 -13.33 -8.32
N LEU A 101 -6.96 -12.36 -7.85
CA LEU A 101 -6.71 -12.16 -6.41
C LEU A 101 -7.99 -11.90 -5.62
N THR A 102 -8.94 -11.16 -6.19
CA THR A 102 -10.22 -10.86 -5.51
C THR A 102 -11.26 -11.96 -5.64
N SER A 103 -11.07 -12.95 -6.52
CA SER A 103 -12.02 -14.06 -6.72
C SER A 103 -11.78 -15.23 -5.76
N GLU A 104 -10.67 -15.22 -5.04
CA GLU A 104 -10.31 -16.23 -4.04
C GLU A 104 -10.92 -15.96 -2.65
N TYR A 105 -11.67 -14.87 -2.48
CA TYR A 105 -12.31 -14.43 -1.23
C TYR A 105 -13.73 -13.90 -1.48
#